data_AF-A0A2N2IY75-F1
#
_entry.id   AF-A0A2N2IY75-F1
#
_cell.length_a   1.000
_cell.length_b   1.000
_cell.length_c   1.000
_cell.angle_alpha   90.00
_cell.angle_beta   90.00
_cell.angle_gamma   90.00
#
_symmetry.space_group_name_H-M   'P 1'
#
loop_
_entity.id
_entity.type
_entity.pdbx_description
1 polymer ?
#
loop_
_entity_poly.entity_id
_entity_poly.type
_entity_poly.pdbx_seq_one_letter_code
_entity_poly.pdbx_strand_id
1 'polypeptide(L)'
;MSGTRLGWAWLAVAAVWVASCSQTGGSASNVGGSTGTGGSGGGDAACFPGTCADLGAECGQVLDNCGTVLPCGGCPTGQTCGTVEPNVCGQGNCSPKTCAQLGAACGLVGDGCSNVLDCGECPDGSTCGAVDANQCGATGTGGGGSGGTGGQTGGAGGAPSCGPGEGDCDGSPANGCETALDSSPSHCGYCGHDCLGGPCVAGACQPVLLASGQSSPLRLAIDNTHVYWTNGGQPPNTLGSVVKASKNGGAVTTLASDLPGPTSVALDAAAVYWVDNTGGTVAKVSKSGGAMSTLVSGVPRAWGLVLDGSDLYFTAEGTTGASDGYVARVPASGGTVETLASGQAQPRGVAVDGTHVYFANLTGSAVLRVPKGGGAVESVASGLAHPQWVDADAGFIYWTNFGTDMASPTDGAVMSGAANGGGSNTLASGLNAPSAVAVEGATAFFVVSGEGTVKSVPTSGGAIRTHADGQNRPIGLVVDGEAIYWTTRLGGTVMKVAR
;
A
#
# COMPACT_ATOMS: atom_id res chain seq x y z
N MET A 1 21.06 -9.35 -19.95
CA MET A 1 21.29 -9.68 -18.53
C MET A 1 20.94 -8.43 -17.71
N SER A 2 19.66 -8.28 -17.43
CA SER A 2 19.01 -7.37 -16.48
C SER A 2 17.54 -7.82 -16.51
N GLY A 3 17.08 -8.47 -15.45
CA GLY A 3 15.76 -9.11 -15.38
C GLY A 3 14.76 -8.19 -14.69
N THR A 4 14.10 -7.33 -15.45
CA THR A 4 12.92 -6.60 -15.01
C THR A 4 11.73 -7.55 -14.92
N ARG A 5 11.09 -7.63 -13.75
CA ARG A 5 9.75 -8.22 -13.61
C ARG A 5 8.76 -7.28 -14.30
N LEU A 6 8.45 -7.58 -15.56
CA LEU A 6 7.31 -7.02 -16.27
C LEU A 6 6.02 -7.58 -15.66
N GLY A 7 5.06 -6.67 -15.45
CA GLY A 7 3.70 -7.01 -15.05
C GLY A 7 3.10 -8.11 -15.93
N TRP A 8 2.26 -8.92 -15.31
CA TRP A 8 1.67 -10.11 -15.90
C TRP A 8 0.62 -9.74 -16.95
N ALA A 9 1.04 -9.60 -18.20
CA ALA A 9 0.19 -9.64 -19.37
C ALA A 9 0.92 -10.36 -20.52
N TRP A 10 0.34 -11.44 -21.07
CA TRP A 10 0.76 -12.02 -22.34
C TRP A 10 -0.43 -12.05 -23.31
N LEU A 11 -0.20 -11.47 -24.49
CA LEU A 11 -1.01 -11.57 -25.72
C LEU A 11 -0.13 -12.19 -26.82
N ALA A 12 -0.75 -12.93 -27.75
CA ALA A 12 -0.09 -13.63 -28.85
C ALA A 12 0.11 -12.79 -30.13
N VAL A 13 1.33 -12.90 -30.70
CA VAL A 13 1.91 -12.69 -32.07
C VAL A 13 0.90 -12.50 -33.24
N ALA A 14 1.09 -11.71 -34.32
CA ALA A 14 1.96 -10.58 -34.73
C ALA A 14 1.44 -10.02 -36.08
N ALA A 15 1.59 -8.70 -36.31
CA ALA A 15 1.84 -8.08 -37.62
C ALA A 15 2.37 -6.64 -37.43
N VAL A 16 3.38 -6.28 -38.22
CA VAL A 16 4.29 -5.12 -38.09
C VAL A 16 3.72 -3.85 -38.77
N TRP A 17 3.78 -2.69 -38.09
CA TRP A 17 4.42 -1.42 -38.53
C TRP A 17 4.46 -0.41 -37.36
N VAL A 18 5.45 0.49 -37.42
CA VAL A 18 6.16 1.17 -36.31
C VAL A 18 5.56 2.53 -35.89
N ALA A 19 5.54 2.84 -34.58
CA ALA A 19 5.67 4.20 -34.02
C ALA A 19 6.12 4.17 -32.53
N SER A 20 6.92 5.16 -32.13
CA SER A 20 7.80 5.21 -30.94
C SER A 20 7.25 6.06 -29.76
N CYS A 21 7.99 6.05 -28.63
CA CYS A 21 7.93 6.87 -27.37
C CYS A 21 7.26 6.15 -26.18
N SER A 22 7.95 5.77 -25.09
CA SER A 22 8.74 6.46 -24.03
C SER A 22 7.89 6.92 -22.82
N GLN A 23 8.33 6.50 -21.63
CA GLN A 23 7.66 6.58 -20.31
C GLN A 23 7.56 8.00 -19.68
N THR A 24 6.98 7.99 -18.47
CA THR A 24 6.98 8.94 -17.32
C THR A 24 5.74 9.82 -17.26
N GLY A 25 4.92 9.87 -16.20
CA GLY A 25 5.12 9.59 -14.77
C GLY A 25 5.33 10.92 -14.03
N GLY A 26 4.33 11.42 -13.29
CA GLY A 26 4.40 12.69 -12.54
C GLY A 26 3.28 12.84 -11.51
N SER A 27 3.68 13.13 -10.27
CA SER A 27 2.87 13.35 -9.07
C SER A 27 2.66 14.85 -8.82
N ALA A 28 1.51 15.27 -8.24
CA ALA A 28 1.23 16.62 -7.72
C ALA A 28 1.41 16.62 -6.18
N SER A 29 2.13 17.53 -5.50
CA SER A 29 2.15 19.00 -5.41
C SER A 29 1.02 19.61 -4.58
N ASN A 30 1.39 20.28 -3.48
CA ASN A 30 0.53 21.09 -2.62
C ASN A 30 1.04 22.54 -2.56
N VAL A 31 0.10 23.42 -2.23
CA VAL A 31 -0.09 24.84 -2.55
C VAL A 31 0.91 25.80 -1.89
N GLY A 32 1.47 26.72 -2.69
CA GLY A 32 2.17 27.92 -2.23
C GLY A 32 1.37 29.19 -2.56
N GLY A 33 0.89 29.91 -1.55
CA GLY A 33 0.21 31.20 -1.69
C GLY A 33 1.19 32.37 -1.78
N SER A 34 1.06 33.20 -2.82
CA SER A 34 1.75 34.49 -2.96
C SER A 34 0.76 35.63 -2.74
N THR A 35 1.18 36.63 -1.96
CA THR A 35 0.42 37.84 -1.65
C THR A 35 0.66 38.90 -2.74
N GLY A 36 -0.41 39.35 -3.41
CA GLY A 36 -0.36 40.41 -4.41
C GLY A 36 -1.58 41.32 -4.31
N THR A 37 -1.35 42.60 -3.99
CA THR A 37 -2.37 43.62 -3.77
C THR A 37 -2.88 44.23 -5.08
N GLY A 38 -4.20 44.24 -5.25
CA GLY A 38 -4.97 45.26 -5.99
C GLY A 38 -5.15 45.08 -7.51
N GLY A 39 -6.38 44.80 -7.94
CA GLY A 39 -6.82 44.96 -9.33
C GLY A 39 -8.16 44.27 -9.61
N SER A 40 -9.26 45.03 -9.55
CA SER A 40 -10.64 44.55 -9.66
C SER A 40 -10.98 43.71 -10.89
N GLY A 41 -11.73 42.61 -10.64
CA GLY A 41 -12.88 42.23 -11.46
C GLY A 41 -12.95 40.77 -11.91
N GLY A 42 -13.61 39.92 -11.13
CA GLY A 42 -14.30 38.73 -11.67
C GLY A 42 -14.24 37.44 -10.83
N GLY A 43 -15.16 37.31 -9.85
CA GLY A 43 -15.73 36.01 -9.44
C GLY A 43 -14.83 35.01 -8.71
N ASP A 44 -14.33 35.38 -7.53
CA ASP A 44 -13.54 34.51 -6.67
C ASP A 44 -14.32 33.25 -6.21
N ALA A 45 -13.81 32.06 -6.56
CA ALA A 45 -14.09 30.86 -5.79
C ALA A 45 -13.44 31.05 -4.42
N ALA A 46 -14.27 31.28 -3.41
CA ALA A 46 -13.81 31.56 -2.06
C ALA A 46 -12.98 30.38 -1.55
N CYS A 47 -11.70 30.60 -1.28
CA CYS A 47 -10.96 29.72 -0.40
C CYS A 47 -11.72 29.70 0.94
N PHE A 48 -12.10 28.53 1.42
CA PHE A 48 -12.74 28.39 2.73
C PHE A 48 -11.63 28.22 3.76
N PRO A 49 -11.21 29.30 4.44
CA PRO A 49 -10.17 29.19 5.46
C PRO A 49 -10.65 28.25 6.55
N GLY A 50 -9.86 27.22 6.82
CA GLY A 50 -10.11 26.35 7.97
C GLY A 50 -10.06 27.17 9.26
N THR A 51 -10.82 26.79 10.28
CA THR A 51 -10.61 27.34 11.62
C THR A 51 -9.60 26.49 12.39
N CYS A 52 -9.09 27.01 13.51
CA CYS A 52 -8.23 26.22 14.41
C CYS A 52 -8.88 24.89 14.82
N ALA A 53 -10.20 24.88 15.06
CA ALA A 53 -10.92 23.67 15.41
C ALA A 53 -10.98 22.66 14.24
N ASP A 54 -11.18 23.14 13.01
CA ASP A 54 -11.24 22.29 11.81
C ASP A 54 -9.88 21.64 11.51
N LEU A 55 -8.80 22.30 11.91
CA LEU A 55 -7.42 21.85 11.74
C LEU A 55 -6.89 21.04 12.94
N GLY A 56 -7.72 20.81 13.96
CA GLY A 56 -7.31 20.12 15.19
C GLY A 56 -6.27 20.88 16.02
N ALA A 57 -6.13 22.19 15.81
CA ALA A 57 -5.15 23.05 16.47
C ALA A 57 -5.73 23.67 17.75
N GLU A 58 -5.19 23.24 18.89
CA GLU A 58 -5.55 23.75 20.21
C GLU A 58 -4.72 24.97 20.63
N CYS A 59 -3.57 25.18 19.98
CA CYS A 59 -2.60 26.21 20.33
C CYS A 59 -1.64 26.55 19.16
N GLY A 60 -0.95 27.67 19.27
CA GLY A 60 0.10 28.07 18.33
C GLY A 60 -0.45 28.62 17.01
N GLN A 61 0.41 28.67 16.01
CA GLN A 61 0.08 29.14 14.66
C GLN A 61 -0.07 27.95 13.70
N VAL A 62 -1.08 28.01 12.84
CA VAL A 62 -1.32 27.03 11.76
C VAL A 62 -1.71 27.74 10.47
N LEU A 63 -1.53 27.06 9.34
CA LEU A 63 -2.01 27.56 8.05
C LEU A 63 -3.49 27.19 7.87
N ASP A 64 -4.31 28.15 7.46
CA ASP A 64 -5.75 27.97 7.19
C ASP A 64 -6.06 27.16 5.90
N ASN A 65 -5.03 26.52 5.33
CA ASN A 65 -5.03 25.90 4.01
C ASN A 65 -5.30 26.85 2.83
N CYS A 66 -5.39 28.15 3.08
CA CYS A 66 -5.55 29.24 2.10
C CYS A 66 -4.34 30.19 2.07
N GLY A 67 -3.28 29.87 2.84
CA GLY A 67 -2.06 30.67 2.93
C GLY A 67 -2.07 31.72 4.03
N THR A 68 -3.14 31.83 4.83
CA THR A 68 -3.18 32.68 6.02
C THR A 68 -2.70 31.91 7.24
N VAL A 69 -1.96 32.58 8.12
CA VAL A 69 -1.58 32.03 9.42
C VAL A 69 -2.64 32.36 10.46
N LEU A 70 -3.27 31.33 11.03
CA LEU A 70 -4.27 31.44 12.10
C LEU A 70 -3.61 31.39 13.48
N PRO A 71 -3.97 32.30 14.41
CA PRO A 71 -3.54 32.22 15.80
C PRO A 71 -4.52 31.39 16.64
N CYS A 72 -4.15 30.14 16.96
CA CYS A 72 -4.99 29.19 17.70
C CYS A 72 -4.86 29.25 19.23
N GLY A 73 -4.35 30.36 19.76
CA GLY A 73 -4.25 30.58 21.20
C GLY A 73 -3.03 29.89 21.84
N GLY A 74 -3.05 29.79 23.17
CA GLY A 74 -1.96 29.25 23.97
C GLY A 74 -2.42 28.19 24.94
N CYS A 75 -1.49 27.37 25.42
CA CYS A 75 -1.81 26.25 26.31
C CYS A 75 -2.10 26.67 27.76
N PRO A 76 -2.90 25.87 28.48
CA PRO A 76 -3.08 26.00 29.93
C PRO A 76 -1.75 25.99 30.70
N THR A 77 -1.74 26.58 31.91
CA THR A 77 -0.54 26.70 32.75
C THR A 77 0.15 25.35 32.94
N GLY A 78 1.45 25.30 32.60
CA GLY A 78 2.28 24.10 32.72
C GLY A 78 2.25 23.17 31.50
N GLN A 79 1.61 23.57 30.39
CA GLN A 79 1.64 22.85 29.12
C GLN A 79 2.41 23.63 28.05
N THR A 80 2.98 22.88 27.12
CA THR A 80 3.68 23.40 25.94
C THR A 80 2.95 22.94 24.69
N CYS A 81 2.85 23.82 23.70
CA CYS A 81 2.18 23.53 22.45
C CYS A 81 3.05 22.65 21.54
N GLY A 82 2.47 21.60 20.95
CA GLY A 82 3.15 20.72 20.00
C GLY A 82 3.85 19.49 20.62
N THR A 83 3.63 19.18 21.90
CA THR A 83 4.37 18.09 22.59
C THR A 83 3.78 16.70 22.39
N VAL A 84 2.52 16.59 21.99
CA VAL A 84 1.85 15.30 21.71
C VAL A 84 1.83 15.08 20.20
N GLU A 85 1.22 16.04 19.50
CA GLU A 85 1.22 16.21 18.04
C GLU A 85 1.30 17.72 17.76
N PRO A 86 1.65 18.17 16.54
CA PRO A 86 1.76 19.59 16.22
C PRO A 86 0.52 20.38 16.63
N ASN A 87 0.70 21.57 17.24
CA ASN A 87 -0.39 22.46 17.62
C ASN A 87 -1.41 21.90 18.65
N VAL A 88 -1.08 20.81 19.35
CA VAL A 88 -1.86 20.24 20.46
C VAL A 88 -1.12 20.44 21.79
N CYS A 89 -1.85 20.81 22.84
CA CYS A 89 -1.23 21.11 24.13
C CYS A 89 -0.87 19.84 24.91
N GLY A 90 0.32 19.81 25.52
CA GLY A 90 0.69 18.70 26.39
C GLY A 90 1.87 18.99 27.33
N GLN A 91 2.31 17.94 28.03
CA GLN A 91 3.41 18.01 28.99
C GLN A 91 4.74 17.70 28.30
N GLY A 92 5.74 18.56 28.48
CA GLY A 92 7.09 18.38 27.92
C GLY A 92 7.61 19.61 27.19
N ASN A 93 8.71 19.43 26.47
CA ASN A 93 9.30 20.48 25.63
C ASN A 93 9.12 20.10 24.16
N CYS A 94 8.59 21.01 23.36
CA CYS A 94 8.65 20.90 21.91
C CYS A 94 9.96 21.53 21.42
N SER A 95 10.64 20.87 20.48
CA SER A 95 11.87 21.39 19.87
C SER A 95 11.57 21.78 18.42
N PRO A 96 11.36 23.08 18.12
CA PRO A 96 11.04 23.57 16.79
C PRO A 96 12.10 23.16 15.77
N LYS A 97 11.65 22.65 14.62
CA LYS A 97 12.53 22.37 13.48
C LYS A 97 12.65 23.61 12.61
N THR A 98 13.83 23.84 12.05
CA THR A 98 14.08 24.88 11.05
C THR A 98 13.67 24.42 9.64
N CYS A 99 13.51 25.35 8.69
CA CYS A 99 13.28 25.03 7.27
C CYS A 99 14.28 24.01 6.72
N ALA A 100 15.57 24.15 7.05
CA ALA A 100 16.61 23.20 6.63
C ALA A 100 16.42 21.80 7.23
N GLN A 101 15.99 21.70 8.50
CA GLN A 101 15.71 20.42 9.15
C GLN A 101 14.42 19.76 8.65
N LEU A 102 13.48 20.56 8.13
CA LEU A 102 12.25 20.10 7.49
C LEU A 102 12.45 19.78 6.00
N GLY A 103 13.62 20.09 5.44
CA GLY A 103 13.85 19.98 4.01
C GLY A 103 12.90 20.87 3.22
N ALA A 104 12.63 22.10 3.69
CA ALA A 104 11.85 23.11 3.00
C ALA A 104 12.80 24.20 2.47
N ALA A 105 12.84 24.36 1.15
CA ALA A 105 13.62 25.38 0.46
C ALA A 105 12.83 26.67 0.20
N CYS A 106 11.51 26.64 0.36
CA CYS A 106 10.61 27.78 0.15
C CYS A 106 9.26 27.55 0.82
N GLY A 107 8.45 28.61 0.92
CA GLY A 107 7.04 28.54 1.35
C GLY A 107 6.85 28.52 2.87
N LEU A 108 5.57 28.54 3.29
CA LEU A 108 5.19 28.51 4.70
C LEU A 108 5.07 27.07 5.20
N VAL A 109 5.76 26.73 6.28
CA VAL A 109 5.75 25.37 6.86
C VAL A 109 5.62 25.42 8.38
N GLY A 110 4.92 24.47 8.98
CA GLY A 110 4.91 24.34 10.44
C GLY A 110 6.27 23.88 10.97
N ASP A 111 6.76 24.46 12.06
CA ASP A 111 7.99 24.04 12.76
C ASP A 111 7.85 22.69 13.49
N GLY A 112 6.68 22.05 13.37
CA GLY A 112 6.29 20.84 14.09
C GLY A 112 5.85 21.10 15.54
N CYS A 113 5.79 22.36 15.96
CA CYS A 113 5.44 22.78 17.31
C CYS A 113 4.30 23.80 17.32
N SER A 114 4.62 25.08 17.16
CA SER A 114 3.71 26.20 17.46
C SER A 114 3.86 27.37 16.51
N ASN A 115 4.84 27.36 15.60
CA ASN A 115 5.08 28.45 14.67
C ASN A 115 4.97 27.96 13.24
N VAL A 116 4.54 28.87 12.38
CA VAL A 116 4.71 28.74 10.94
C VAL A 116 6.00 29.46 10.58
N LEU A 117 6.92 28.75 9.95
CA LEU A 117 8.15 29.27 9.38
C LEU A 117 7.93 29.71 7.95
N ASP A 118 8.49 30.86 7.60
CA ASP A 118 8.62 31.30 6.22
C ASP A 118 10.01 30.90 5.70
N CYS A 119 10.04 29.90 4.81
CA CYS A 119 11.26 29.38 4.21
C CYS A 119 11.70 30.17 2.97
N GLY A 120 11.03 31.29 2.69
CA GLY A 120 11.38 32.22 1.62
C GLY A 120 10.74 31.87 0.28
N GLU A 121 10.98 32.75 -0.70
CA GLU A 121 10.55 32.56 -2.09
C GLU A 121 11.65 31.92 -2.93
N CYS A 122 11.24 31.32 -4.05
CA CYS A 122 12.17 30.65 -4.94
C CYS A 122 12.91 31.62 -5.88
N PRO A 123 14.23 31.45 -6.09
CA PRO A 123 14.99 32.23 -7.06
C PRO A 123 14.54 32.01 -8.51
N ASP A 124 14.85 32.98 -9.38
CA ASP A 124 14.73 32.87 -10.84
C ASP A 124 13.31 32.60 -11.38
N GLY A 125 12.27 32.99 -10.63
CA GLY A 125 10.88 32.81 -11.03
C GLY A 125 10.39 31.36 -11.01
N SER A 126 11.15 30.47 -10.36
CA SER A 126 10.70 29.10 -10.09
C SER A 126 9.55 29.10 -9.07
N THR A 127 8.74 28.07 -9.07
CA THR A 127 7.53 28.01 -8.23
C THR A 127 7.78 27.07 -7.04
N CYS A 128 7.45 27.56 -5.85
CA CYS A 128 7.54 26.76 -4.64
C CYS A 128 6.49 25.65 -4.67
N GLY A 129 6.89 24.39 -4.52
CA GLY A 129 5.98 23.24 -4.59
C GLY A 129 5.81 22.64 -5.99
N ALA A 130 6.50 23.15 -7.01
CA ALA A 130 6.27 22.81 -8.42
C ALA A 130 6.60 21.36 -8.81
N VAL A 131 7.48 20.70 -8.06
CA VAL A 131 7.91 19.32 -8.31
C VAL A 131 7.81 18.52 -7.02
N ASP A 132 8.30 19.09 -5.91
CA ASP A 132 8.15 18.55 -4.56
C ASP A 132 7.64 19.66 -3.62
N ALA A 133 6.85 19.28 -2.62
CA ALA A 133 6.30 20.23 -1.63
C ALA A 133 7.42 21.02 -0.94
N ASN A 134 7.25 22.34 -0.84
CA ASN A 134 8.22 23.26 -0.24
C ASN A 134 9.61 23.23 -0.88
N GLN A 135 9.72 22.78 -2.14
CA GLN A 135 10.93 22.82 -2.94
C GLN A 135 10.78 23.76 -4.13
N CYS A 136 11.88 24.43 -4.48
CA CYS A 136 11.94 25.29 -5.65
C CYS A 136 12.14 24.45 -6.91
N GLY A 137 11.11 24.39 -7.75
CA GLY A 137 11.15 23.66 -9.01
C GLY A 137 10.91 24.58 -10.18
N ALA A 138 11.70 24.42 -11.24
CA ALA A 138 11.37 24.97 -12.55
C ALA A 138 10.33 24.07 -13.20
N THR A 139 9.24 24.65 -13.72
CA THR A 139 8.33 23.92 -14.60
C THR A 139 9.06 23.68 -15.92
N GLY A 140 9.54 22.45 -16.13
CA GLY A 140 10.43 22.11 -17.23
C GLY A 140 9.81 22.41 -18.59
N THR A 141 10.38 23.39 -19.31
CA THR A 141 10.35 23.40 -20.78
C THR A 141 11.68 22.85 -21.28
N GLY A 142 11.67 21.57 -21.65
CA GLY A 142 12.79 20.96 -22.37
C GLY A 142 12.88 21.53 -23.78
N GLY A 143 14.03 22.11 -24.14
CA GLY A 143 14.31 22.55 -25.50
C GLY A 143 15.75 23.02 -25.68
N GLY A 144 16.63 22.11 -26.08
CA GLY A 144 17.92 22.47 -26.69
C GLY A 144 17.78 22.61 -28.21
N GLY A 145 18.24 23.73 -28.77
CA GLY A 145 18.68 23.80 -30.17
C GLY A 145 18.21 24.98 -31.02
N SER A 146 19.14 25.94 -31.21
CA SER A 146 19.35 26.79 -32.39
C SER A 146 18.42 27.98 -32.69
N GLY A 147 19.02 29.18 -32.49
CA GLY A 147 18.94 30.41 -33.29
C GLY A 147 17.77 30.63 -34.26
N GLY A 148 16.97 31.66 -33.95
CA GLY A 148 16.07 32.32 -34.89
C GLY A 148 15.49 33.59 -34.27
N THR A 149 16.03 34.75 -34.65
CA THR A 149 15.47 36.07 -34.33
C THR A 149 14.17 36.27 -35.11
N GLY A 150 13.05 36.49 -34.41
CA GLY A 150 11.79 36.89 -35.04
C GLY A 150 10.68 37.02 -34.00
N GLY A 151 10.36 38.26 -33.61
CA GLY A 151 9.24 38.55 -32.72
C GLY A 151 7.89 38.47 -33.44
N GLN A 152 6.90 37.86 -32.78
CA GLN A 152 5.45 38.13 -32.82
C GLN A 152 4.89 37.59 -31.48
N THR A 153 4.52 38.42 -30.50
CA THR A 153 3.18 38.97 -30.26
C THR A 153 2.02 38.01 -30.52
N GLY A 154 1.45 37.46 -29.43
CA GLY A 154 0.03 37.09 -29.35
C GLY A 154 -0.30 35.62 -29.11
N GLY A 155 -0.88 35.31 -27.93
CA GLY A 155 -1.78 34.17 -27.73
C GLY A 155 -1.22 32.99 -26.96
N ALA A 156 -1.04 33.13 -25.64
CA ALA A 156 -0.83 32.01 -24.73
C ALA A 156 -2.15 31.22 -24.57
N GLY A 157 -2.19 29.99 -25.09
CA GLY A 157 -3.13 28.96 -24.65
C GLY A 157 -2.52 28.23 -23.46
N GLY A 158 -2.51 28.86 -22.28
CA GLY A 158 -2.23 28.17 -21.03
C GLY A 158 -3.44 27.34 -20.63
N ALA A 159 -3.22 26.10 -20.19
CA ALA A 159 -4.25 25.33 -19.51
C ALA A 159 -4.86 26.21 -18.39
N PRO A 160 -6.19 26.22 -18.23
CA PRO A 160 -6.85 27.03 -17.23
C PRO A 160 -6.34 26.60 -15.84
N SER A 161 -5.94 27.57 -15.01
CA SER A 161 -5.60 27.28 -13.62
C SER A 161 -6.88 26.96 -12.86
N CYS A 162 -7.18 25.67 -12.71
CA CYS A 162 -8.38 25.24 -12.01
C CYS A 162 -8.34 25.58 -10.53
N GLY A 163 -9.51 25.91 -9.99
CA GLY A 163 -9.68 26.08 -8.55
C GLY A 163 -9.42 24.76 -7.80
N PRO A 164 -9.19 24.82 -6.48
CA PRO A 164 -9.05 23.61 -5.67
C PRO A 164 -10.24 22.65 -5.88
N GLY A 165 -9.94 21.39 -6.18
CA GLY A 165 -10.97 20.37 -6.42
C GLY A 165 -11.56 20.37 -7.83
N GLU A 166 -11.08 21.18 -8.77
CA GLU A 166 -11.46 21.12 -10.18
C GLU A 166 -10.26 20.79 -11.08
N GLY A 167 -10.51 20.17 -12.23
CA GLY A 167 -9.48 19.82 -13.22
C GLY A 167 -9.97 20.01 -14.66
N ASP A 168 -9.05 20.42 -15.52
CA ASP A 168 -9.14 20.37 -16.98
C ASP A 168 -8.68 18.98 -17.45
N CYS A 169 -9.63 18.06 -17.56
CA CYS A 169 -9.40 16.65 -17.82
C CYS A 169 -9.49 16.28 -19.30
N ASP A 170 -9.96 17.18 -20.17
CA ASP A 170 -9.84 17.04 -21.63
C ASP A 170 -8.65 17.83 -22.22
N GLY A 171 -8.00 18.66 -21.42
CA GLY A 171 -6.83 19.45 -21.77
C GLY A 171 -7.16 20.61 -22.71
N SER A 172 -8.43 21.03 -22.77
CA SER A 172 -8.91 22.07 -23.66
C SER A 172 -9.12 23.39 -22.89
N PRO A 173 -8.24 24.40 -23.11
CA PRO A 173 -8.40 25.70 -22.48
C PRO A 173 -9.68 26.44 -22.87
N ALA A 174 -10.41 25.97 -23.88
CA ALA A 174 -11.59 26.63 -24.43
C ALA A 174 -12.85 26.43 -23.57
N ASN A 175 -12.93 25.36 -22.78
CA ASN A 175 -14.07 25.01 -21.93
C ASN A 175 -13.78 25.08 -20.43
N GLY A 176 -12.55 25.42 -20.04
CA GLY A 176 -12.22 25.72 -18.64
C GLY A 176 -12.03 24.46 -17.80
N CYS A 177 -12.43 24.51 -16.53
CA CYS A 177 -12.31 23.41 -15.57
C CYS A 177 -13.66 22.71 -15.46
N GLU A 178 -13.79 21.59 -16.15
CA GLU A 178 -15.09 20.93 -16.38
C GLU A 178 -15.37 19.79 -15.39
N THR A 179 -14.36 19.35 -14.65
CA THR A 179 -14.46 18.15 -13.83
C THR A 179 -14.16 18.41 -12.35
N ALA A 180 -15.10 18.05 -11.48
CA ALA A 180 -14.93 18.07 -10.02
C ALA A 180 -14.08 16.89 -9.56
N LEU A 181 -12.83 17.12 -9.16
CA LEU A 181 -11.90 16.11 -8.68
C LEU A 181 -12.22 15.65 -7.25
N ASP A 182 -12.98 16.42 -6.48
CA ASP A 182 -13.32 16.09 -5.08
C ASP A 182 -14.45 15.06 -4.95
N SER A 183 -15.23 14.89 -6.01
CA SER A 183 -16.51 14.18 -5.98
C SER A 183 -16.80 13.35 -7.23
N SER A 184 -16.07 13.56 -8.34
CA SER A 184 -16.20 12.72 -9.53
C SER A 184 -15.56 11.34 -9.32
N PRO A 185 -16.32 10.23 -9.41
CA PRO A 185 -15.76 8.90 -9.28
C PRO A 185 -14.80 8.50 -10.40
N SER A 186 -14.80 9.19 -11.55
CA SER A 186 -13.92 8.88 -12.70
C SER A 186 -12.67 9.76 -12.77
N HIS A 187 -12.58 10.77 -11.89
CA HIS A 187 -11.49 11.75 -11.86
C HIS A 187 -11.12 12.12 -10.41
N CYS A 188 -11.17 11.16 -9.50
CA CYS A 188 -11.10 11.43 -8.08
C CYS A 188 -9.69 11.85 -7.65
N GLY A 189 -9.52 13.06 -7.13
CA GLY A 189 -8.24 13.64 -6.73
C GLY A 189 -7.39 14.13 -7.91
N TYR A 190 -7.46 13.47 -9.08
CA TYR A 190 -6.82 13.90 -10.32
C TYR A 190 -7.54 13.34 -11.56
N CYS A 191 -7.32 13.98 -12.71
CA CYS A 191 -7.98 13.60 -13.96
C CYS A 191 -7.70 12.15 -14.37
N GLY A 192 -8.77 11.42 -14.72
CA GLY A 192 -8.69 10.03 -15.17
C GLY A 192 -8.52 9.00 -14.04
N HIS A 193 -8.57 9.42 -12.78
CA HIS A 193 -8.53 8.51 -11.64
C HIS A 193 -9.91 7.92 -11.34
N ASP A 194 -10.17 6.72 -11.87
CA ASP A 194 -11.41 6.00 -11.62
C ASP A 194 -11.39 5.27 -10.27
N CYS A 195 -12.45 5.45 -9.48
CA CYS A 195 -12.62 4.80 -8.17
C CYS A 195 -13.12 3.36 -8.25
N LEU A 196 -13.18 2.77 -9.45
CA LEU A 196 -13.47 1.36 -9.72
C LEU A 196 -14.79 0.89 -9.13
N GLY A 197 -15.80 1.77 -9.18
CA GLY A 197 -17.13 1.59 -8.62
C GLY A 197 -17.33 2.17 -7.20
N GLY A 198 -16.28 2.74 -6.60
CA GLY A 198 -16.37 3.46 -5.33
C GLY A 198 -16.78 4.92 -5.52
N PRO A 199 -17.40 5.56 -4.51
CA PRO A 199 -17.61 7.00 -4.54
C PRO A 199 -16.28 7.74 -4.33
N CYS A 200 -16.20 8.95 -4.88
CA CYS A 200 -15.15 9.91 -4.55
C CYS A 200 -15.64 10.82 -3.42
N VAL A 201 -14.88 10.91 -2.34
CA VAL A 201 -15.19 11.79 -1.20
C VAL A 201 -13.94 12.59 -0.87
N ALA A 202 -14.03 13.92 -1.01
CA ALA A 202 -12.92 14.84 -0.80
C ALA A 202 -11.65 14.45 -1.57
N GLY A 203 -11.81 14.00 -2.81
CA GLY A 203 -10.70 13.61 -3.69
C GLY A 203 -10.07 12.25 -3.35
N ALA A 204 -10.68 11.47 -2.46
CA ALA A 204 -10.25 10.12 -2.12
C ALA A 204 -11.30 9.07 -2.50
N CYS A 205 -10.87 8.05 -3.24
CA CYS A 205 -11.71 6.91 -3.56
C CYS A 205 -12.05 6.11 -2.30
N GLN A 206 -13.34 5.80 -2.15
CA GLN A 206 -13.82 5.05 -0.99
C GLN A 206 -13.87 3.53 -1.25
N PRO A 207 -13.74 2.70 -0.20
CA PRO A 207 -13.83 1.25 -0.31
C PRO A 207 -15.13 0.75 -0.95
N VAL A 208 -14.98 -0.24 -1.84
CA VAL A 208 -16.07 -0.98 -2.48
C VAL A 208 -16.20 -2.36 -1.87
N LEU A 209 -17.42 -2.73 -1.47
CA LEU A 209 -17.76 -4.07 -1.02
C LEU A 209 -17.84 -5.03 -2.22
N LEU A 210 -16.98 -6.05 -2.24
CA LEU A 210 -17.01 -7.11 -3.25
C LEU A 210 -17.86 -8.30 -2.82
N ALA A 211 -17.77 -8.67 -1.55
CA ALA A 211 -18.52 -9.77 -0.96
C ALA A 211 -18.76 -9.53 0.54
N SER A 212 -19.92 -9.95 1.03
CA SER A 212 -20.28 -9.95 2.45
C SER A 212 -20.74 -11.34 2.90
N GLY A 213 -20.99 -11.51 4.20
CA GLY A 213 -21.47 -12.78 4.76
C GLY A 213 -20.44 -13.91 4.69
N GLN A 214 -19.17 -13.59 4.57
CA GLN A 214 -18.06 -14.55 4.49
C GLN A 214 -17.69 -15.08 5.89
N SER A 215 -17.37 -16.37 5.98
CA SER A 215 -17.10 -17.05 7.25
C SER A 215 -15.60 -17.04 7.59
N SER A 216 -15.13 -15.98 8.25
CA SER A 216 -13.69 -15.69 8.48
C SER A 216 -12.87 -15.71 7.18
N PRO A 217 -13.06 -14.76 6.26
CA PRO A 217 -12.18 -14.66 5.11
C PRO A 217 -10.74 -14.38 5.58
N LEU A 218 -9.76 -15.12 5.05
CA LEU A 218 -8.34 -15.04 5.43
C LEU A 218 -7.50 -14.47 4.28
N ARG A 219 -6.64 -15.25 3.64
CA ARG A 219 -5.77 -14.74 2.56
C ARG A 219 -6.50 -14.81 1.22
N LEU A 220 -6.08 -13.94 0.31
CA LEU A 220 -6.64 -13.80 -1.01
C LEU A 220 -5.54 -13.79 -2.07
N ALA A 221 -5.93 -14.10 -3.29
CA ALA A 221 -5.13 -13.97 -4.50
C ALA A 221 -6.04 -13.46 -5.63
N ILE A 222 -5.45 -12.84 -6.64
CA ILE A 222 -6.18 -12.24 -7.75
C ILE A 222 -5.66 -12.74 -9.10
N ASP A 223 -6.55 -12.82 -10.08
CA ASP A 223 -6.18 -12.82 -11.49
C ASP A 223 -6.73 -11.57 -12.18
N ASN A 224 -6.68 -11.49 -13.51
CA ASN A 224 -7.11 -10.30 -14.25
C ASN A 224 -8.60 -9.95 -14.06
N THR A 225 -9.42 -10.88 -13.57
CA THR A 225 -10.89 -10.74 -13.57
C THR A 225 -11.54 -11.04 -12.22
N HIS A 226 -10.90 -11.87 -11.39
CA HIS A 226 -11.49 -12.38 -10.16
C HIS A 226 -10.57 -12.21 -8.95
N VAL A 227 -11.21 -12.13 -7.79
CA VAL A 227 -10.61 -12.29 -6.46
C VAL A 227 -10.95 -13.67 -5.95
N TYR A 228 -9.97 -14.38 -5.39
CA TYR A 228 -10.09 -15.71 -4.80
C TYR A 228 -9.64 -15.64 -3.35
N TRP A 229 -10.35 -16.27 -2.44
CA TRP A 229 -9.97 -16.26 -1.02
C TRP A 229 -10.37 -17.55 -0.30
N THR A 230 -9.72 -17.76 0.84
CA THR A 230 -10.07 -18.80 1.80
C THR A 230 -11.02 -18.23 2.85
N ASN A 231 -12.04 -19.01 3.20
CA ASN A 231 -12.86 -18.80 4.39
C ASN A 231 -12.43 -19.86 5.41
N GLY A 232 -11.94 -19.44 6.58
CA GLY A 232 -11.45 -20.35 7.62
C GLY A 232 -12.54 -21.08 8.42
N GLY A 233 -13.81 -20.72 8.22
CA GLY A 233 -14.94 -21.24 9.00
C GLY A 233 -15.14 -20.49 10.32
N GLN A 234 -16.38 -20.40 10.77
CA GLN A 234 -16.83 -19.78 12.03
C GLN A 234 -18.12 -20.46 12.48
N PRO A 235 -18.40 -20.55 13.79
CA PRO A 235 -19.67 -21.09 14.28
C PRO A 235 -20.90 -20.50 13.56
N PRO A 236 -21.90 -21.32 13.18
CA PRO A 236 -22.02 -22.75 13.49
C PRO A 236 -21.27 -23.68 12.53
N ASN A 237 -20.83 -23.21 11.35
CA ASN A 237 -20.07 -24.03 10.41
C ASN A 237 -18.56 -23.78 10.58
N THR A 238 -17.92 -24.66 11.36
CA THR A 238 -16.48 -24.59 11.61
C THR A 238 -15.63 -24.99 10.40
N LEU A 239 -16.23 -25.57 9.36
CA LEU A 239 -15.51 -25.89 8.13
C LEU A 239 -15.44 -24.68 7.20
N GLY A 240 -14.30 -24.55 6.55
CA GLY A 240 -13.96 -23.51 5.62
C GLY A 240 -14.33 -23.83 4.17
N SER A 241 -13.99 -22.89 3.30
CA SER A 241 -14.18 -22.99 1.86
C SER A 241 -13.11 -22.21 1.10
N VAL A 242 -12.92 -22.55 -0.18
CA VAL A 242 -12.24 -21.70 -1.15
C VAL A 242 -13.29 -21.19 -2.11
N VAL A 243 -13.34 -19.88 -2.30
CA VAL A 243 -14.38 -19.20 -3.08
C VAL A 243 -13.76 -18.14 -3.98
N LYS A 244 -14.56 -17.65 -4.93
CA LYS A 244 -14.18 -16.53 -5.80
C LYS A 244 -15.35 -15.59 -6.08
N ALA A 245 -15.02 -14.36 -6.44
CA ALA A 245 -15.96 -13.38 -7.01
C ALA A 245 -15.26 -12.52 -8.06
N SER A 246 -16.04 -11.85 -8.90
CA SER A 246 -15.52 -10.85 -9.85
C SER A 246 -14.89 -9.68 -9.10
N LYS A 247 -13.83 -9.08 -9.67
CA LYS A 247 -13.24 -7.83 -9.18
C LYS A 247 -14.22 -6.65 -9.21
N ASN A 248 -15.33 -6.77 -9.94
CA ASN A 248 -16.40 -5.77 -9.99
C ASN A 248 -17.56 -6.09 -9.02
N GLY A 249 -17.37 -7.06 -8.13
CA GLY A 249 -18.40 -7.55 -7.22
C GLY A 249 -19.34 -8.55 -7.89
N GLY A 250 -20.33 -9.02 -7.14
CA GLY A 250 -21.36 -9.95 -7.61
C GLY A 250 -21.44 -11.23 -6.79
N ALA A 251 -22.03 -12.28 -7.37
CA ALA A 251 -22.26 -13.54 -6.68
C ALA A 251 -20.94 -14.26 -6.36
N VAL A 252 -20.79 -14.67 -5.10
CA VAL A 252 -19.68 -15.51 -4.65
C VAL A 252 -19.90 -16.94 -5.15
N THR A 253 -18.90 -17.50 -5.82
CA THR A 253 -18.90 -18.89 -6.28
C THR A 253 -18.01 -19.73 -5.38
N THR A 254 -18.58 -20.78 -4.78
CA THR A 254 -17.82 -21.76 -4.00
C THR A 254 -17.11 -22.74 -4.94
N LEU A 255 -15.80 -22.87 -4.79
CA LEU A 255 -14.97 -23.80 -5.55
C LEU A 255 -14.67 -25.08 -4.77
N ALA A 256 -14.52 -24.95 -3.45
CA ALA A 256 -14.31 -26.05 -2.52
C ALA A 256 -15.01 -25.75 -1.19
N SER A 257 -15.61 -26.76 -0.57
CA SER A 257 -16.29 -26.70 0.73
C SER A 257 -15.74 -27.76 1.68
N ASP A 258 -16.20 -27.71 2.93
CA ASP A 258 -15.92 -28.73 3.94
C ASP A 258 -14.42 -28.87 4.27
N LEU A 259 -13.69 -27.75 4.20
CA LEU A 259 -12.26 -27.68 4.40
C LEU A 259 -11.93 -27.47 5.89
N PRO A 260 -11.16 -28.36 6.56
CA PRO A 260 -10.92 -28.25 8.00
C PRO A 260 -10.23 -26.97 8.50
N GLY A 261 -9.57 -26.20 7.63
CA GLY A 261 -8.97 -24.93 8.03
C GLY A 261 -8.11 -24.30 6.93
N PRO A 262 -8.68 -23.92 5.78
CA PRO A 262 -7.92 -23.32 4.68
C PRO A 262 -7.40 -21.93 5.08
N THR A 263 -6.11 -21.65 4.86
CA THR A 263 -5.46 -20.41 5.31
C THR A 263 -4.96 -19.53 4.16
N SER A 264 -4.04 -20.03 3.34
CA SER A 264 -3.48 -19.31 2.18
C SER A 264 -3.95 -19.86 0.85
N VAL A 265 -3.96 -18.99 -0.18
CA VAL A 265 -4.38 -19.32 -1.55
C VAL A 265 -3.33 -18.82 -2.55
N ALA A 266 -3.08 -19.59 -3.60
CA ALA A 266 -2.26 -19.24 -4.75
C ALA A 266 -2.97 -19.68 -6.05
N LEU A 267 -2.58 -19.10 -7.19
CA LEU A 267 -3.28 -19.29 -8.46
C LEU A 267 -2.28 -19.54 -9.59
N ASP A 268 -2.63 -20.43 -10.52
CA ASP A 268 -2.06 -20.43 -11.86
C ASP A 268 -3.15 -20.02 -12.90
N ALA A 269 -2.93 -20.30 -14.18
CA ALA A 269 -3.90 -20.00 -15.23
C ALA A 269 -5.20 -20.83 -15.13
N ALA A 270 -5.16 -22.04 -14.56
CA ALA A 270 -6.25 -23.02 -14.62
C ALA A 270 -6.84 -23.40 -13.25
N ALA A 271 -6.07 -23.27 -12.17
CA ALA A 271 -6.34 -23.84 -10.87
C ALA A 271 -6.14 -22.84 -9.73
N VAL A 272 -6.81 -23.17 -8.63
CA VAL A 272 -6.69 -22.53 -7.33
C VAL A 272 -6.04 -23.54 -6.39
N TYR A 273 -5.01 -23.10 -5.70
CA TYR A 273 -4.23 -23.89 -4.74
C TYR A 273 -4.41 -23.31 -3.36
N TRP A 274 -4.48 -24.15 -2.34
CA TRP A 274 -4.53 -23.71 -0.96
C TRP A 274 -3.77 -24.64 -0.04
N VAL A 275 -3.45 -24.11 1.13
CA VAL A 275 -3.00 -24.88 2.29
C VAL A 275 -4.13 -24.97 3.30
N ASP A 276 -4.29 -26.17 3.87
CA ASP A 276 -5.24 -26.43 4.96
C ASP A 276 -4.46 -26.68 6.25
N ASN A 277 -4.64 -25.78 7.22
CA ASN A 277 -3.93 -25.77 8.48
C ASN A 277 -4.32 -26.94 9.38
N THR A 278 -5.62 -27.26 9.47
CA THR A 278 -6.14 -28.30 10.38
C THR A 278 -6.20 -29.65 9.69
N GLY A 279 -6.53 -29.67 8.40
CA GLY A 279 -6.52 -30.86 7.56
C GLY A 279 -5.10 -31.30 7.20
N GLY A 280 -4.12 -30.40 7.29
CA GLY A 280 -2.72 -30.68 7.05
C GLY A 280 -2.42 -31.06 5.61
N THR A 281 -2.95 -30.28 4.66
CA THR A 281 -2.80 -30.58 3.23
C THR A 281 -2.37 -29.37 2.42
N VAL A 282 -1.72 -29.64 1.28
CA VAL A 282 -1.68 -28.74 0.13
C VAL A 282 -2.62 -29.33 -0.92
N ALA A 283 -3.60 -28.57 -1.38
CA ALA A 283 -4.63 -29.08 -2.28
C ALA A 283 -4.93 -28.07 -3.41
N LYS A 284 -5.61 -28.56 -4.45
CA LYS A 284 -6.02 -27.75 -5.59
C LYS A 284 -7.41 -28.10 -6.10
N VAL A 285 -7.99 -27.15 -6.83
CA VAL A 285 -9.23 -27.30 -7.58
C VAL A 285 -9.14 -26.47 -8.85
N SER A 286 -9.86 -26.85 -9.92
CA SER A 286 -9.97 -26.00 -11.10
C SER A 286 -10.64 -24.66 -10.75
N LYS A 287 -10.24 -23.57 -11.42
CA LYS A 287 -10.91 -22.26 -11.34
C LYS A 287 -12.37 -22.31 -11.79
N SER A 288 -12.77 -23.34 -12.54
CA SER A 288 -14.15 -23.62 -12.92
C SER A 288 -14.91 -24.46 -11.88
N GLY A 289 -14.28 -24.83 -10.77
CA GLY A 289 -14.80 -25.81 -9.81
C GLY A 289 -14.58 -27.26 -10.28
N GLY A 290 -15.04 -28.21 -9.49
CA GLY A 290 -14.93 -29.65 -9.75
C GLY A 290 -14.36 -30.42 -8.57
N ALA A 291 -13.84 -31.62 -8.84
CA ALA A 291 -13.22 -32.45 -7.80
C ALA A 291 -11.91 -31.82 -7.29
N MET A 292 -11.76 -31.80 -5.98
CA MET A 292 -10.52 -31.38 -5.32
C MET A 292 -9.45 -32.47 -5.47
N SER A 293 -8.20 -32.05 -5.59
CA SER A 293 -7.03 -32.92 -5.62
C SER A 293 -6.09 -32.55 -4.49
N THR A 294 -5.77 -33.51 -3.62
CA THR A 294 -4.71 -33.35 -2.62
C THR A 294 -3.35 -33.58 -3.28
N LEU A 295 -2.45 -32.61 -3.13
CA LEU A 295 -1.06 -32.70 -3.63
C LEU A 295 -0.12 -33.20 -2.54
N VAL A 296 -0.34 -32.77 -1.30
CA VAL A 296 0.46 -33.14 -0.13
C VAL A 296 -0.46 -33.41 1.05
N SER A 297 -0.15 -34.44 1.83
CA SER A 297 -0.83 -34.80 3.07
C SER A 297 0.14 -34.84 4.24
N GLY A 298 -0.35 -34.63 5.46
CA GLY A 298 0.46 -34.71 6.67
C GLY A 298 1.34 -33.47 6.91
N VAL A 299 0.91 -32.31 6.42
CA VAL A 299 1.59 -31.03 6.64
C VAL A 299 1.18 -30.46 8.01
N PRO A 300 2.06 -30.40 9.02
CA PRO A 300 1.68 -29.91 10.34
C PRO A 300 1.47 -28.40 10.31
N ARG A 301 0.22 -27.97 10.56
CA ARG A 301 -0.17 -26.54 10.66
C ARG A 301 0.33 -25.73 9.45
N ALA A 302 -0.07 -26.15 8.26
CA ALA A 302 0.23 -25.45 7.01
C ALA A 302 -0.27 -23.99 7.05
N TRP A 303 0.54 -23.03 6.59
CA TRP A 303 0.24 -21.61 6.76
C TRP A 303 0.42 -20.76 5.50
N GLY A 304 1.66 -20.57 5.04
CA GLY A 304 2.00 -19.79 3.86
C GLY A 304 1.98 -20.65 2.60
N LEU A 305 1.60 -20.06 1.47
CA LEU A 305 1.64 -20.68 0.15
C LEU A 305 1.89 -19.62 -0.91
N VAL A 306 2.86 -19.87 -1.80
CA VAL A 306 3.10 -19.08 -3.00
C VAL A 306 3.41 -19.99 -4.17
N LEU A 307 2.98 -19.60 -5.38
CA LEU A 307 3.33 -20.28 -6.63
C LEU A 307 4.43 -19.49 -7.34
N ASP A 308 5.46 -20.17 -7.82
CA ASP A 308 6.40 -19.61 -8.78
C ASP A 308 6.73 -20.61 -9.88
N GLY A 309 6.48 -20.19 -11.13
CA GLY A 309 6.53 -21.08 -12.28
C GLY A 309 5.59 -22.27 -12.10
N SER A 310 6.15 -23.48 -12.10
CA SER A 310 5.42 -24.73 -11.93
C SER A 310 5.44 -25.28 -10.50
N ASP A 311 6.09 -24.59 -9.55
CA ASP A 311 6.32 -25.09 -8.20
C ASP A 311 5.53 -24.27 -7.16
N LEU A 312 4.87 -24.98 -6.25
CA LEU A 312 4.27 -24.40 -5.05
C LEU A 312 5.28 -24.46 -3.91
N TYR A 313 5.46 -23.35 -3.21
CA TYR A 313 6.29 -23.23 -2.02
C TYR A 313 5.40 -22.95 -0.82
N PHE A 314 5.57 -23.71 0.26
CA PHE A 314 4.71 -23.62 1.43
C PHE A 314 5.48 -23.77 2.74
N THR A 315 4.88 -23.25 3.81
CA THR A 315 5.40 -23.35 5.18
C THR A 315 4.52 -24.26 6.03
N ALA A 316 5.19 -25.03 6.88
CA ALA A 316 4.58 -25.83 7.92
C ALA A 316 5.09 -25.33 9.27
N GLU A 317 4.19 -24.82 10.12
CA GLU A 317 4.60 -24.26 11.42
C GLU A 317 5.20 -25.32 12.36
N GLY A 318 4.85 -26.59 12.18
CA GLY A 318 5.24 -27.65 13.11
C GLY A 318 4.47 -27.56 14.43
N THR A 319 5.10 -28.00 15.51
CA THR A 319 4.53 -28.02 16.85
C THR A 319 4.64 -26.63 17.51
N THR A 320 3.58 -26.19 18.18
CA THR A 320 3.59 -24.90 18.90
C THR A 320 4.74 -24.82 19.89
N GLY A 321 5.58 -23.79 19.78
CA GLY A 321 6.74 -23.58 20.65
C GLY A 321 7.96 -24.47 20.35
N ALA A 322 7.90 -25.31 19.31
CA ALA A 322 9.03 -26.13 18.86
C ALA A 322 9.73 -25.52 17.64
N SER A 323 10.93 -26.02 17.36
CA SER A 323 11.69 -25.72 16.13
C SER A 323 11.73 -26.95 15.23
N ASP A 324 10.57 -27.50 14.91
CA ASP A 324 10.35 -28.66 14.03
C ASP A 324 9.58 -28.28 12.74
N GLY A 325 9.30 -27.00 12.54
CA GLY A 325 8.69 -26.48 11.32
C GLY A 325 9.61 -26.59 10.11
N TYR A 326 9.03 -26.42 8.92
CA TYR A 326 9.80 -26.52 7.67
C TYR A 326 9.22 -25.67 6.55
N VAL A 327 10.05 -25.44 5.53
CA VAL A 327 9.69 -24.86 4.24
C VAL A 327 9.94 -25.92 3.18
N ALA A 328 8.96 -26.17 2.32
CA ALA A 328 9.03 -27.19 1.29
C ALA A 328 8.44 -26.69 -0.04
N ARG A 329 8.76 -27.42 -1.11
CA ARG A 329 8.13 -27.23 -2.42
C ARG A 329 7.54 -28.52 -2.97
N VAL A 330 6.56 -28.36 -3.85
CA VAL A 330 5.94 -29.44 -4.61
C VAL A 330 5.53 -28.93 -6.00
N PRO A 331 5.66 -29.74 -7.07
CA PRO A 331 5.13 -29.35 -8.37
C PRO A 331 3.61 -29.12 -8.30
N ALA A 332 3.12 -28.08 -8.96
CA ALA A 332 1.69 -27.74 -9.02
C ALA A 332 0.84 -28.81 -9.74
N SER A 333 1.48 -29.66 -10.55
CA SER A 333 0.89 -30.87 -11.13
C SER A 333 0.72 -32.00 -10.12
N GLY A 334 1.35 -31.93 -8.95
CA GLY A 334 1.60 -33.06 -8.05
C GLY A 334 2.95 -33.72 -8.34
N GLY A 335 3.50 -34.42 -7.35
CA GLY A 335 4.80 -35.08 -7.46
C GLY A 335 5.50 -35.24 -6.10
N THR A 336 6.81 -35.40 -6.15
CA THR A 336 7.65 -35.49 -4.95
C THR A 336 7.68 -34.16 -4.22
N VAL A 337 7.52 -34.21 -2.89
CA VAL A 337 7.70 -33.06 -2.01
C VAL A 337 9.17 -32.96 -1.63
N GLU A 338 9.74 -31.78 -1.79
CA GLU A 338 11.13 -31.49 -1.42
C GLU A 338 11.17 -30.52 -0.25
N THR A 339 11.71 -30.95 0.88
CA THR A 339 11.98 -30.06 2.01
C THR A 339 13.22 -29.22 1.72
N LEU A 340 13.06 -27.90 1.72
CA LEU A 340 14.12 -26.94 1.44
C LEU A 340 14.82 -26.49 2.73
N ALA A 341 14.05 -26.30 3.79
CA ALA A 341 14.55 -25.89 5.11
C ALA A 341 13.81 -26.65 6.21
N SER A 342 14.53 -27.35 7.08
CA SER A 342 13.98 -28.08 8.24
C SER A 342 14.38 -27.41 9.55
N GLY A 343 13.69 -27.74 10.64
CA GLY A 343 14.06 -27.29 11.99
C GLY A 343 13.78 -25.80 12.24
N GLN A 344 12.74 -25.28 11.60
CA GLN A 344 12.38 -23.86 11.62
C GLN A 344 11.44 -23.55 12.79
N ALA A 345 11.61 -22.37 13.38
CA ALA A 345 10.84 -21.92 14.54
C ALA A 345 9.53 -21.26 14.08
N GLN A 346 8.52 -22.10 13.83
CA GLN A 346 7.17 -21.72 13.37
C GLN A 346 7.20 -20.78 12.15
N PRO A 347 7.68 -21.25 10.98
CA PRO A 347 7.68 -20.47 9.76
C PRO A 347 6.24 -20.15 9.30
N ARG A 348 5.95 -18.88 8.99
CA ARG A 348 4.63 -18.41 8.56
C ARG A 348 4.62 -17.90 7.12
N GLY A 349 4.69 -16.58 6.91
CA GLY A 349 4.66 -15.99 5.57
C GLY A 349 5.78 -16.55 4.70
N VAL A 350 5.50 -16.67 3.40
CA VAL A 350 6.45 -17.13 2.39
C VAL A 350 6.36 -16.25 1.15
N ALA A 351 7.51 -15.89 0.60
CA ALA A 351 7.65 -15.17 -0.66
C ALA A 351 8.84 -15.76 -1.46
N VAL A 352 8.93 -15.43 -2.74
CA VAL A 352 9.94 -16.00 -3.65
C VAL A 352 10.43 -14.97 -4.66
N ASP A 353 11.74 -14.97 -4.92
CA ASP A 353 12.35 -14.23 -6.02
C ASP A 353 12.81 -15.19 -7.14
N GLY A 354 13.65 -14.77 -8.09
CA GLY A 354 14.15 -15.67 -9.14
C GLY A 354 15.03 -16.83 -8.64
N THR A 355 15.49 -16.82 -7.39
CA THR A 355 16.59 -17.68 -6.89
C THR A 355 16.34 -18.30 -5.51
N HIS A 356 15.58 -17.65 -4.64
CA HIS A 356 15.40 -18.00 -3.23
C HIS A 356 13.92 -18.04 -2.83
N VAL A 357 13.69 -18.74 -1.72
CA VAL A 357 12.47 -18.74 -0.93
C VAL A 357 12.75 -17.97 0.35
N TYR A 358 11.88 -17.02 0.69
CA TYR A 358 11.95 -16.17 1.86
C TYR A 358 10.82 -16.50 2.80
N PHE A 359 11.09 -16.52 4.10
CA PHE A 359 10.08 -16.87 5.10
C PHE A 359 10.34 -16.20 6.45
N ALA A 360 9.26 -15.93 7.18
CA ALA A 360 9.32 -15.39 8.53
C ALA A 360 9.22 -16.51 9.57
N ASN A 361 10.24 -16.65 10.43
CA ASN A 361 10.18 -17.48 11.62
C ASN A 361 9.63 -16.65 12.78
N LEU A 362 8.36 -16.92 13.13
CA LEU A 362 7.62 -16.13 14.11
C LEU A 362 8.31 -16.11 15.48
N THR A 363 8.61 -17.29 16.02
CA THR A 363 9.21 -17.45 17.35
C THR A 363 10.74 -17.48 17.31
N GLY A 364 11.31 -17.65 16.12
CA GLY A 364 12.75 -17.49 15.87
C GLY A 364 13.19 -16.03 15.70
N SER A 365 12.26 -15.06 15.71
CA SER A 365 12.53 -13.62 15.60
C SER A 365 13.41 -13.27 14.38
N ALA A 366 13.18 -13.92 13.25
CA ALA A 366 14.00 -13.75 12.06
C ALA A 366 13.20 -13.88 10.76
N VAL A 367 13.66 -13.14 9.74
CA VAL A 367 13.32 -13.41 8.33
C VAL A 367 14.52 -14.11 7.72
N LEU A 368 14.27 -15.25 7.10
CA LEU A 368 15.28 -16.16 6.57
C LEU A 368 15.05 -16.38 5.08
N ARG A 369 16.09 -16.90 4.40
CA ARG A 369 16.01 -17.35 3.01
C ARG A 369 16.70 -18.68 2.81
N VAL A 370 16.29 -19.39 1.76
CA VAL A 370 16.93 -20.63 1.29
C VAL A 370 16.92 -20.67 -0.24
N PRO A 371 17.95 -21.18 -0.92
CA PRO A 371 17.92 -21.34 -2.36
C PRO A 371 16.76 -22.24 -2.80
N LYS A 372 16.14 -21.94 -3.95
CA LYS A 372 15.04 -22.75 -4.50
C LYS A 372 15.42 -24.20 -4.82
N GLY A 373 16.71 -24.46 -5.07
CA GLY A 373 17.26 -25.80 -5.26
C GLY A 373 17.64 -26.53 -3.95
N GLY A 374 17.33 -25.95 -2.79
CA GLY A 374 17.83 -26.40 -1.49
C GLY A 374 19.25 -25.88 -1.21
N GLY A 375 19.67 -25.97 0.05
CA GLY A 375 20.98 -25.49 0.48
C GLY A 375 20.97 -24.99 1.92
N ALA A 376 21.94 -24.13 2.24
CA ALA A 376 22.02 -23.49 3.55
C ALA A 376 20.88 -22.49 3.73
N VAL A 377 20.30 -22.46 4.92
CA VAL A 377 19.38 -21.41 5.35
C VAL A 377 20.21 -20.21 5.81
N GLU A 378 19.88 -19.03 5.29
CA GLU A 378 20.60 -17.79 5.56
C GLU A 378 19.68 -16.76 6.20
N SER A 379 20.24 -15.92 7.06
CA SER A 379 19.48 -14.83 7.69
C SER A 379 19.40 -13.62 6.78
N VAL A 380 18.19 -13.09 6.58
CA VAL A 380 17.97 -11.77 5.98
C VAL A 380 18.00 -10.72 7.09
N ALA A 381 17.25 -10.96 8.16
CA ALA A 381 17.20 -10.10 9.34
C ALA A 381 16.89 -10.94 10.60
N SER A 382 17.39 -10.49 11.76
CA SER A 382 17.25 -11.18 13.05
C SER A 382 16.95 -10.19 14.18
N GLY A 383 16.48 -10.70 15.33
CA GLY A 383 16.12 -9.85 16.48
C GLY A 383 14.79 -9.11 16.27
N LEU A 384 13.90 -9.69 15.45
CA LEU A 384 12.64 -9.09 15.05
C LEU A 384 11.52 -9.39 16.06
N ALA A 385 10.57 -8.47 16.16
CA ALA A 385 9.40 -8.58 17.03
C ALA A 385 8.27 -9.39 16.34
N HIS A 386 8.36 -10.72 16.44
CA HIS A 386 7.39 -11.68 15.89
C HIS A 386 7.05 -11.41 14.40
N PRO A 387 7.99 -11.61 13.47
CA PRO A 387 7.73 -11.42 12.05
C PRO A 387 6.68 -12.43 11.56
N GLN A 388 5.68 -11.97 10.79
CA GLN A 388 4.51 -12.80 10.43
C GLN A 388 4.35 -13.05 8.94
N TRP A 389 4.36 -11.99 8.14
CA TRP A 389 4.13 -12.06 6.70
C TRP A 389 5.27 -11.39 5.96
N VAL A 390 5.62 -11.92 4.78
CA VAL A 390 6.71 -11.41 3.95
C VAL A 390 6.21 -11.24 2.52
N ASP A 391 6.79 -10.27 1.82
CA ASP A 391 6.67 -10.10 0.38
C ASP A 391 8.04 -9.69 -0.21
N ALA A 392 8.26 -9.92 -1.49
CA ALA A 392 9.55 -9.74 -2.15
C ALA A 392 9.41 -8.94 -3.45
N ASP A 393 10.15 -7.83 -3.56
CA ASP A 393 10.21 -7.04 -4.79
C ASP A 393 11.59 -6.41 -5.00
N ALA A 394 12.01 -6.29 -6.26
CA ALA A 394 13.21 -5.56 -6.70
C ALA A 394 14.51 -5.83 -5.90
N GLY A 395 14.72 -7.06 -5.41
CA GLY A 395 15.90 -7.42 -4.61
C GLY A 395 15.82 -7.03 -3.12
N PHE A 396 14.63 -6.65 -2.66
CA PHE A 396 14.30 -6.38 -1.26
C PHE A 396 13.21 -7.33 -0.77
N ILE A 397 13.20 -7.53 0.53
CA ILE A 397 12.16 -8.25 1.26
C ILE A 397 11.47 -7.26 2.18
N TYR A 398 10.16 -7.33 2.25
CA TYR A 398 9.29 -6.51 3.07
C TYR A 398 8.52 -7.43 4.01
N TRP A 399 8.33 -7.02 5.25
CA TRP A 399 7.65 -7.88 6.21
C TRP A 399 6.90 -7.09 7.27
N THR A 400 5.92 -7.76 7.89
CA THR A 400 5.24 -7.26 9.08
C THR A 400 5.84 -7.88 10.34
N ASN A 401 6.19 -7.03 11.30
CA ASN A 401 6.46 -7.41 12.68
C ASN A 401 5.18 -7.22 13.48
N PHE A 402 4.65 -8.29 14.07
CA PHE A 402 3.37 -8.22 14.77
C PHE A 402 3.44 -7.31 16.00
N GLY A 403 4.56 -7.33 16.73
CA GLY A 403 4.77 -6.58 17.97
C GLY A 403 5.62 -7.37 18.96
N THR A 404 6.12 -6.72 20.01
CA THR A 404 6.96 -7.38 21.03
C THR A 404 6.13 -8.28 21.95
N ASP A 405 4.88 -7.93 22.21
CA ASP A 405 3.91 -8.75 22.94
C ASP A 405 2.79 -9.23 22.00
N MET A 406 2.72 -10.54 21.75
CA MET A 406 1.66 -11.13 20.91
C MET A 406 0.26 -11.04 21.55
N ALA A 407 0.15 -10.86 22.87
CA ALA A 407 -1.13 -10.69 23.54
C ALA A 407 -1.67 -9.26 23.42
N SER A 408 -0.77 -8.27 23.32
CA SER A 408 -1.10 -6.85 23.19
C SER A 408 -0.13 -6.14 22.22
N PRO A 409 -0.23 -6.42 20.91
CA PRO A 409 0.73 -6.00 19.88
C PRO A 409 0.57 -4.53 19.46
N THR A 410 0.87 -3.59 20.34
CA THR A 410 0.69 -2.14 20.09
C THR A 410 1.91 -1.44 19.47
N ASP A 411 3.01 -2.17 19.27
CA ASP A 411 4.29 -1.66 18.80
C ASP A 411 4.78 -2.36 17.53
N GLY A 412 3.85 -2.92 16.75
CA GLY A 412 4.13 -3.56 15.48
C GLY A 412 4.73 -2.60 14.45
N ALA A 413 5.30 -3.19 13.40
CA ALA A 413 5.99 -2.43 12.37
C ALA A 413 5.87 -3.07 10.98
N VAL A 414 6.01 -2.24 9.95
CA VAL A 414 6.31 -2.68 8.58
C VAL A 414 7.77 -2.38 8.31
N MET A 415 8.49 -3.38 7.82
CA MET A 415 9.93 -3.37 7.69
C MET A 415 10.35 -3.72 6.26
N SER A 416 11.56 -3.34 5.89
CA SER A 416 12.24 -3.79 4.68
C SER A 416 13.68 -4.20 4.95
N GLY A 417 14.28 -4.95 4.04
CA GLY A 417 15.68 -5.36 4.11
C GLY A 417 16.16 -5.88 2.76
N ALA A 418 17.46 -5.78 2.51
CA ALA A 418 18.03 -6.31 1.27
C ALA A 418 17.88 -7.83 1.23
N ALA A 419 17.50 -8.39 0.09
CA ALA A 419 17.19 -9.81 -0.03
C ALA A 419 18.42 -10.72 0.13
N ASN A 420 19.63 -10.16 0.10
CA ASN A 420 20.89 -10.80 0.43
C ASN A 420 21.36 -10.59 1.88
N GLY A 421 20.50 -10.04 2.72
CA GLY A 421 20.84 -9.63 4.07
C GLY A 421 21.65 -8.34 4.11
N GLY A 422 22.09 -7.94 5.29
CA GLY A 422 22.89 -6.72 5.48
C GLY A 422 22.18 -5.59 6.24
N GLY A 423 20.99 -5.84 6.78
CA GLY A 423 20.29 -4.92 7.68
C GLY A 423 18.80 -4.79 7.36
N SER A 424 18.05 -4.17 8.28
CA SER A 424 16.63 -3.87 8.12
C SER A 424 16.33 -2.39 8.34
N ASN A 425 15.36 -1.88 7.61
CA ASN A 425 14.83 -0.53 7.74
C ASN A 425 13.37 -0.59 8.21
N THR A 426 13.00 0.32 9.10
CA THR A 426 11.61 0.51 9.52
C THR A 426 10.91 1.44 8.53
N LEU A 427 9.82 0.99 7.92
CA LEU A 427 8.99 1.82 7.03
C LEU A 427 7.82 2.45 7.77
N ALA A 428 7.25 1.71 8.74
CA ALA A 428 6.20 2.19 9.64
C ALA A 428 6.35 1.50 10.99
N SER A 429 6.01 2.19 12.08
CA SER A 429 6.15 1.69 13.46
C SER A 429 4.99 2.16 14.35
N GLY A 430 4.84 1.55 15.52
CA GLY A 430 3.76 1.89 16.46
C GLY A 430 2.39 1.40 15.99
N LEU A 431 2.38 0.36 15.16
CA LEU A 431 1.18 -0.19 14.54
C LEU A 431 0.53 -1.22 15.45
N ASN A 432 -0.80 -1.22 15.55
CA ASN A 432 -1.52 -2.23 16.32
C ASN A 432 -1.79 -3.50 15.48
N ALA A 433 -0.99 -4.55 15.66
CA ALA A 433 -1.11 -5.84 14.97
C ALA A 433 -1.10 -5.76 13.42
N PRO A 434 -0.02 -5.26 12.77
CA PRO A 434 0.10 -5.34 11.31
C PRO A 434 0.21 -6.80 10.87
N SER A 435 -0.63 -7.22 9.90
CA SER A 435 -0.82 -8.65 9.60
C SER A 435 -0.54 -9.06 8.15
N ALA A 436 -0.50 -8.09 7.23
CA ALA A 436 -0.11 -8.33 5.84
C ALA A 436 0.66 -7.13 5.29
N VAL A 437 1.58 -7.42 4.38
CA VAL A 437 2.23 -6.46 3.51
C VAL A 437 2.21 -7.04 2.10
N ALA A 438 2.03 -6.17 1.11
CA ALA A 438 2.17 -6.44 -0.31
C ALA A 438 2.91 -5.26 -0.95
N VAL A 439 3.79 -5.52 -1.91
CA VAL A 439 4.60 -4.48 -2.55
C VAL A 439 4.39 -4.48 -4.05
N GLU A 440 4.23 -3.29 -4.62
CA GLU A 440 4.28 -3.09 -6.06
C GLU A 440 5.13 -1.86 -6.38
N GLY A 441 6.28 -2.09 -7.03
CA GLY A 441 7.20 -1.03 -7.41
C GLY A 441 7.72 -0.25 -6.20
N ALA A 442 7.51 1.07 -6.20
CA ALA A 442 8.02 1.96 -5.15
C ALA A 442 7.10 2.09 -3.92
N THR A 443 6.03 1.28 -3.80
CA THR A 443 5.05 1.41 -2.71
C THR A 443 4.82 0.08 -2.00
N ALA A 444 4.88 0.12 -0.66
CA ALA A 444 4.45 -0.96 0.21
C ALA A 444 3.05 -0.67 0.74
N PHE A 445 2.13 -1.61 0.53
CA PHE A 445 0.76 -1.60 1.04
C PHE A 445 0.67 -2.57 2.21
N PHE A 446 -0.09 -2.23 3.24
CA PHE A 446 -0.21 -3.06 4.43
C PHE A 446 -1.56 -2.88 5.11
N VAL A 447 -1.96 -3.89 5.87
CA VAL A 447 -3.16 -3.85 6.72
C VAL A 447 -2.76 -3.93 8.18
N VAL A 448 -3.43 -3.12 8.99
CA VAL A 448 -3.21 -3.06 10.44
C VAL A 448 -4.46 -3.56 11.13
N SER A 449 -4.42 -4.81 11.59
CA SER A 449 -5.61 -5.54 12.02
C SER A 449 -6.25 -4.95 13.28
N GLY A 450 -5.43 -4.45 14.20
CA GLY A 450 -5.89 -3.87 15.46
C GLY A 450 -6.43 -2.45 15.30
N GLU A 451 -5.99 -1.72 14.28
CA GLU A 451 -6.51 -0.38 13.93
C GLU A 451 -7.72 -0.44 13.00
N GLY A 452 -7.88 -1.53 12.25
CA GLY A 452 -8.91 -1.62 11.24
C GLY A 452 -8.63 -0.78 10.01
N THR A 453 -7.35 -0.69 9.61
CA THR A 453 -6.92 0.20 8.53
C THR A 453 -6.20 -0.52 7.39
N VAL A 454 -6.31 0.06 6.20
CA VAL A 454 -5.52 -0.28 5.01
C VAL A 454 -4.67 0.94 4.67
N LYS A 455 -3.36 0.76 4.58
CA LYS A 455 -2.38 1.85 4.48
C LYS A 455 -1.34 1.56 3.41
N SER A 456 -0.63 2.60 2.99
CA SER A 456 0.57 2.47 2.15
C SER A 456 1.67 3.42 2.59
N VAL A 457 2.90 3.09 2.23
CA VAL A 457 4.10 3.90 2.46
C VAL A 457 5.08 3.70 1.30
N PRO A 458 5.84 4.73 0.88
CA PRO A 458 6.92 4.53 -0.08
C PRO A 458 7.93 3.49 0.44
N THR A 459 8.48 2.66 -0.46
CA THR A 459 9.48 1.65 -0.08
C THR A 459 10.81 2.25 0.39
N SER A 460 11.04 3.53 0.07
CA SER A 460 12.13 4.36 0.61
C SER A 460 11.86 4.89 2.03
N GLY A 461 10.67 4.65 2.58
CA GLY A 461 10.14 5.36 3.74
C GLY A 461 9.51 6.71 3.36
N GLY A 462 8.70 7.27 4.25
CA GLY A 462 8.03 8.54 4.03
C GLY A 462 6.67 8.62 4.71
N ALA A 463 5.82 9.51 4.21
CA ALA A 463 4.47 9.69 4.72
C ALA A 463 3.62 8.43 4.49
N ILE A 464 2.84 8.06 5.50
CA ILE A 464 1.88 6.95 5.43
C ILE A 464 0.55 7.51 4.92
N ARG A 465 0.00 6.89 3.87
CA ARG A 465 -1.34 7.18 3.38
C ARG A 465 -2.32 6.13 3.91
N THR A 466 -3.47 6.58 4.41
CA THR A 466 -4.58 5.67 4.78
C THR A 466 -5.56 5.62 3.61
N HIS A 467 -5.89 4.41 3.16
CA HIS A 467 -6.82 4.14 2.06
C HIS A 467 -8.19 3.70 2.54
N ALA A 468 -8.25 3.07 3.72
CA ALA A 468 -9.49 2.67 4.36
C ALA A 468 -9.31 2.64 5.89
N ASP A 469 -10.37 3.00 6.59
CA ASP A 469 -10.52 2.86 8.04
C ASP A 469 -11.81 2.09 8.38
N GLY A 470 -12.09 1.88 9.68
CA GLY A 470 -13.32 1.23 10.13
C GLY A 470 -13.45 -0.24 9.72
N GLN A 471 -12.36 -0.87 9.27
CA GLN A 471 -12.36 -2.25 8.80
C GLN A 471 -12.36 -3.21 10.00
N ASN A 472 -13.30 -4.15 10.03
CA ASN A 472 -13.40 -5.07 11.17
C ASN A 472 -12.39 -6.22 11.07
N ARG A 473 -11.18 -5.96 11.58
CA ARG A 473 -10.02 -6.87 11.62
C ARG A 473 -9.56 -7.31 10.22
N PRO A 474 -9.03 -6.39 9.39
CA PRO A 474 -8.48 -6.72 8.08
C PRO A 474 -7.26 -7.64 8.25
N ILE A 475 -7.10 -8.68 7.42
CA ILE A 475 -6.02 -9.68 7.62
C ILE A 475 -5.28 -10.10 6.36
N GLY A 476 -5.97 -10.21 5.21
CA GLY A 476 -5.36 -10.49 3.92
C GLY A 476 -5.22 -9.22 3.09
N LEU A 477 -4.20 -9.16 2.24
CA LEU A 477 -3.95 -8.05 1.33
C LEU A 477 -3.31 -8.59 0.04
N VAL A 478 -3.78 -8.13 -1.12
CA VAL A 478 -3.10 -8.21 -2.41
C VAL A 478 -3.36 -6.95 -3.21
N VAL A 479 -2.47 -6.63 -4.14
CA VAL A 479 -2.54 -5.41 -4.97
C VAL A 479 -2.34 -5.75 -6.44
N ASP A 480 -2.89 -4.93 -7.31
CA ASP A 480 -2.54 -4.88 -8.73
C ASP A 480 -2.32 -3.43 -9.20
N GLY A 481 -2.21 -3.27 -10.51
CA GLY A 481 -1.99 -2.00 -11.19
C GLY A 481 -3.04 -0.92 -10.94
N GLU A 482 -4.22 -1.28 -10.40
CA GLU A 482 -5.39 -0.39 -10.30
C GLU A 482 -5.92 -0.31 -8.86
N ALA A 483 -5.87 -1.40 -8.09
CA ALA A 483 -6.55 -1.50 -6.81
C ALA A 483 -5.79 -2.27 -5.73
N ILE A 484 -6.18 -1.95 -4.49
CA ILE A 484 -5.84 -2.68 -3.28
C ILE A 484 -7.05 -3.56 -2.90
N TYR A 485 -6.82 -4.84 -2.63
CA TYR A 485 -7.85 -5.80 -2.24
C TYR A 485 -7.54 -6.38 -0.87
N TRP A 486 -8.54 -6.47 0.01
CA TRP A 486 -8.36 -7.03 1.34
C TRP A 486 -9.58 -7.80 1.84
N THR A 487 -9.34 -8.62 2.86
CA THR A 487 -10.37 -9.37 3.59
C THR A 487 -10.53 -8.80 5.00
N THR A 488 -11.76 -8.76 5.51
CA THR A 488 -12.05 -8.43 6.91
C THR A 488 -12.52 -9.66 7.66
N ARG A 489 -11.69 -10.17 8.58
CA ARG A 489 -11.91 -11.49 9.17
C ARG A 489 -13.15 -11.54 10.07
N LEU A 490 -13.40 -10.49 10.85
CA LEU A 490 -14.60 -10.39 11.70
C LEU A 490 -15.78 -9.73 11.00
N GLY A 491 -15.50 -8.81 10.07
CA GLY A 491 -16.55 -8.22 9.25
C GLY A 491 -17.17 -9.21 8.27
N GLY A 492 -16.46 -10.27 7.91
CA GLY A 492 -16.92 -11.24 6.93
C GLY A 492 -17.05 -10.62 5.55
N THR A 493 -16.18 -9.67 5.21
CA THR A 493 -16.20 -8.98 3.91
C THR A 493 -14.91 -9.15 3.12
N VAL A 494 -15.05 -9.00 1.81
CA VAL A 494 -13.96 -8.79 0.87
C VAL A 494 -14.20 -7.43 0.23
N MET A 495 -13.16 -6.60 0.19
CA MET A 495 -13.24 -5.20 -0.20
C MET A 495 -12.16 -4.88 -1.23
N LYS A 496 -12.35 -3.80 -1.98
CA LYS A 496 -11.30 -3.17 -2.78
C LYS A 496 -11.35 -1.64 -2.69
N VAL A 497 -10.28 -0.97 -3.06
CA VAL A 497 -10.23 0.49 -3.27
C VAL A 497 -9.22 0.81 -4.37
N ALA A 498 -9.50 1.83 -5.17
CA ALA A 498 -8.51 2.38 -6.12
C ALA A 498 -7.35 3.04 -5.34
N ARG A 499 -6.15 2.98 -5.90
CA ARG A 499 -4.90 3.29 -5.19
C ARG A 499 -4.38 4.71 -5.42
#